data_AF-A0A3D0R1Q6-F1
#
_entry.id   AF-A0A3D0R1Q6-F1
#
_cell.length_a   1.000
_cell.length_b   1.000
_cell.length_c   1.000
_cell.angle_alpha   90.00
_cell.angle_beta   90.00
_cell.angle_gamma   90.00
#
_symmetry.space_group_name_H-M   'P 1'
#
loop_
_entity.id
_entity.type
_entity.pdbx_description
1 polymer ?
#
loop_
_entity_poly.entity_id
_entity_poly.type
_entity_poly.pdbx_seq_one_letter_code
_entity_poly.pdbx_strand_id
1 'polypeptide(L)'
;MTIAPPRDSLTVVNEDPWRVRFQREDELVEQLQSHLAEALKRRGKALADGKVELGSSYKVAKVLGRSYTAINDAIKKYPKTE
;
A
#
# COMPACT_ATOMS: atom_id res chain seq x y z
N MET A 1 -36.62 7.59 53.00
CA MET A 1 -36.32 6.99 51.68
C MET A 1 -35.10 7.71 51.12
N THR A 2 -33.93 7.07 51.18
CA THR A 2 -32.68 7.64 50.66
C THR A 2 -32.59 7.28 49.18
N ILE A 3 -32.83 8.24 48.31
CA ILE A 3 -32.70 8.07 46.86
C ILE A 3 -31.20 8.13 46.55
N ALA A 4 -30.60 6.99 46.21
CA ALA A 4 -29.24 6.95 45.70
C ALA A 4 -29.19 7.67 44.35
N PRO A 5 -28.18 8.52 44.09
CA PRO A 5 -28.03 9.17 42.79
C PRO A 5 -27.77 8.10 41.71
N PRO A 6 -28.23 8.30 40.47
CA PRO A 6 -28.00 7.35 39.40
C PRO A 6 -26.49 7.23 39.16
N ARG A 7 -25.97 6.02 39.42
CA ARG A 7 -24.67 5.56 38.93
C ARG A 7 -24.79 5.36 37.44
N ASP A 8 -24.59 6.42 36.66
CA ASP A 8 -24.09 6.32 35.30
C ASP A 8 -23.22 7.53 35.00
N SER A 9 -22.09 7.54 35.71
CA SER A 9 -20.85 8.02 35.15
C SER A 9 -20.52 7.15 33.93
N LEU A 10 -20.40 7.78 32.77
CA LEU A 10 -19.26 7.64 31.85
C LEU A 10 -19.53 8.61 30.70
N THR A 11 -18.62 9.56 30.52
CA THR A 11 -18.48 10.35 29.30
C THR A 11 -18.75 9.45 28.10
N VAL A 12 -19.80 9.75 27.32
CA VAL A 12 -19.96 9.19 25.98
C VAL A 12 -18.75 9.70 25.20
N VAL A 13 -17.65 8.94 25.23
CA VAL A 13 -16.65 8.98 24.18
C VAL A 13 -17.45 8.55 22.97
N ASN A 14 -17.88 9.53 22.19
CA ASN A 14 -18.70 9.33 21.01
C ASN A 14 -17.77 8.74 19.94
N GLU A 15 -17.36 7.49 20.16
CA GLU A 15 -16.66 6.71 19.17
C GLU A 15 -17.61 6.59 17.99
N ASP A 16 -17.17 7.11 16.84
CA ASP A 16 -17.89 6.96 15.59
C ASP A 16 -18.41 5.51 15.47
N PRO A 17 -19.69 5.31 15.06
CA PRO A 17 -20.24 3.98 14.87
C PRO A 17 -19.26 3.13 14.06
N TRP A 18 -19.09 1.85 14.44
CA TRP A 18 -18.06 1.00 13.83
C TRP A 18 -18.12 0.96 12.30
N ARG A 19 -19.31 1.13 11.72
CA ARG A 19 -19.52 1.24 10.26
C ARG A 19 -18.82 2.45 9.65
N VAL A 20 -18.86 3.61 10.32
CA VAL A 20 -18.18 4.84 9.88
C VAL A 20 -16.68 4.67 9.98
N ARG A 21 -16.19 4.08 11.08
CA ARG A 21 -14.76 3.76 11.24
C ARG A 21 -14.28 2.81 10.14
N PHE A 22 -15.04 1.75 9.86
CA PHE A 22 -14.73 0.81 8.79
C PHE A 22 -14.69 1.48 7.42
N GLN A 23 -15.69 2.30 7.08
CA GLN A 23 -15.73 3.03 5.81
C GLN A 23 -14.52 3.94 5.62
N ARG A 24 -14.11 4.67 6.66
CA ARG A 24 -12.90 5.52 6.60
C ARG A 24 -11.62 4.71 6.36
N GLU A 25 -11.47 3.57 7.00
CA GLU A 25 -10.31 2.69 6.78
C GLU A 25 -10.33 2.08 5.38
N ASP A 26 -11.50 1.72 4.86
CA ASP A 26 -11.64 1.19 3.49
C ASP A 26 -11.24 2.25 2.45
N GLU A 27 -11.73 3.48 2.59
CA GLU A 27 -11.33 4.64 1.77
C GLU A 27 -9.81 4.87 1.83
N LEU A 28 -9.20 4.78 3.02
CA LEU A 28 -7.76 4.92 3.18
C LEU A 28 -6.99 3.79 2.47
N VAL A 29 -7.46 2.55 2.59
CA VAL A 29 -6.86 1.40 1.92
C VAL A 29 -6.92 1.58 0.40
N GLU A 30 -8.04 2.04 -0.15
CA GLU A 30 -8.16 2.32 -1.60
C GLU A 30 -7.18 3.41 -2.08
N GLN A 31 -7.02 4.47 -1.30
CA GLN A 31 -6.05 5.54 -1.61
C GLN A 31 -4.61 5.01 -1.55
N LEU A 32 -4.26 4.24 -0.52
CA LEU A 32 -2.93 3.64 -0.37
C LEU A 32 -2.64 2.65 -1.49
N GLN A 33 -3.62 1.83 -1.88
CA GLN A 33 -3.49 0.92 -3.02
C GLN A 33 -3.25 1.68 -4.31
N SER A 34 -3.93 2.81 -4.52
CA SER A 34 -3.72 3.68 -5.68
C SER A 34 -2.30 4.26 -5.69
N HIS A 35 -1.82 4.80 -4.57
CA HIS A 35 -0.44 5.29 -4.45
C HIS A 35 0.60 4.20 -4.64
N LEU A 36 0.34 3.00 -4.09
CA LEU A 36 1.21 1.84 -4.26
C LEU A 36 1.27 1.40 -5.73
N ALA A 37 0.15 1.38 -6.43
CA ALA A 37 0.09 1.03 -7.85
C ALA A 37 0.95 1.99 -8.69
N GLU A 38 0.86 3.31 -8.45
CA GLU A 38 1.68 4.31 -9.13
C GLU A 38 3.18 4.20 -8.76
N ALA A 39 3.48 3.91 -7.50
CA ALA A 39 4.86 3.64 -7.08
C ALA A 39 5.44 2.39 -7.77
N LEU A 40 4.66 1.32 -7.88
CA LEU A 40 5.06 0.09 -8.56
C LEU A 40 5.27 0.30 -10.06
N LYS A 41 4.44 1.10 -10.73
CA LYS A 41 4.65 1.50 -12.14
C LYS A 41 5.99 2.21 -12.31
N ARG A 42 6.26 3.25 -11.49
CA ARG A 42 7.53 4.00 -11.52
C ARG A 42 8.73 3.10 -11.26
N ARG A 43 8.61 2.19 -10.28
CA ARG A 43 9.65 1.19 -9.99
C ARG A 43 9.87 0.23 -11.16
N GLY A 44 8.82 -0.27 -11.79
CA GLY A 44 8.90 -1.14 -12.96
C GLY A 44 9.62 -0.47 -14.13
N LYS A 45 9.32 0.82 -14.38
CA LYS A 45 10.03 1.62 -15.38
C LYS A 45 11.53 1.73 -15.08
N ALA A 46 11.91 2.04 -13.84
CA ALA A 46 13.31 2.11 -13.43
C ALA A 46 14.03 0.75 -13.59
N LEU A 47 13.35 -0.37 -13.32
CA LEU A 47 13.90 -1.70 -13.58
C LEU A 47 14.08 -2.00 -15.07
N ALA A 48 13.17 -1.52 -15.93
CA ALA A 48 13.28 -1.64 -17.37
C ALA A 48 14.45 -0.80 -17.90
N ASP A 49 14.65 0.41 -17.38
CA ASP A 49 15.80 1.26 -17.71
C ASP A 49 17.11 0.60 -17.30
N GLY A 50 17.20 0.06 -16.07
CA GLY A 50 18.37 -0.70 -15.63
C GLY A 50 18.61 -1.97 -16.47
N LYS A 51 17.56 -2.61 -16.99
CA LYS A 51 17.69 -3.75 -17.92
C LYS A 51 18.31 -3.31 -19.24
N VAL A 52 17.91 -2.16 -19.77
CA VAL A 52 18.49 -1.59 -21.00
C VAL A 52 19.95 -1.23 -20.77
N GLU A 53 20.27 -0.56 -19.65
CA GLU A 53 21.63 -0.16 -19.30
C GLU A 53 22.58 -1.36 -19.11
N LEU A 54 22.16 -2.37 -18.33
CA LEU A 54 23.00 -3.51 -17.99
C LEU A 54 22.94 -4.64 -19.04
N GLY A 55 21.96 -4.59 -19.95
CA GLY A 55 21.70 -5.57 -21.00
C GLY A 55 20.98 -6.85 -20.55
N SER A 56 20.63 -6.99 -19.26
CA SER A 56 19.94 -8.18 -18.75
C SER A 56 19.23 -7.96 -17.42
N SER A 57 18.01 -8.49 -17.28
CA SER A 57 17.27 -8.48 -16.01
C SER A 57 18.00 -9.23 -14.90
N TYR A 58 18.85 -10.21 -15.23
CA TYR A 58 19.67 -10.93 -14.26
C TYR A 58 20.73 -10.04 -13.62
N LYS A 59 21.39 -9.18 -14.42
CA LYS A 59 22.36 -8.21 -13.91
C LYS A 59 21.69 -7.18 -13.01
N VAL A 60 20.51 -6.69 -13.40
CA VAL A 60 19.68 -5.81 -12.56
C VAL A 60 19.36 -6.47 -11.21
N ALA A 61 18.92 -7.73 -11.24
CA ALA A 61 18.62 -8.50 -10.03
C ALA A 61 19.85 -8.66 -9.12
N LYS A 62 21.03 -8.92 -9.70
CA LYS A 62 22.29 -9.02 -8.97
C LYS A 62 22.68 -7.69 -8.30
N VAL A 63 22.57 -6.57 -9.02
CA VAL A 63 22.88 -5.22 -8.48
C VAL A 63 21.94 -4.86 -7.32
N LEU A 64 20.66 -5.20 -7.44
CA LEU A 64 19.66 -4.88 -6.42
C LEU A 64 19.55 -5.91 -5.28
N GLY A 65 20.30 -7.02 -5.35
CA GLY A 65 20.21 -8.11 -4.37
C GLY A 65 18.82 -8.76 -4.31
N ARG A 66 18.12 -8.85 -5.45
CA ARG A 66 16.77 -9.41 -5.54
C ARG A 66 16.74 -10.65 -6.42
N SER A 67 15.68 -11.44 -6.32
CA SER A 67 15.50 -12.61 -7.19
C SER A 67 15.25 -12.17 -8.63
N TYR A 68 15.85 -12.89 -9.59
CA TYR A 68 15.65 -12.65 -11.01
C TYR A 68 14.17 -12.68 -11.40
N THR A 69 13.42 -13.67 -10.93
CA THR A 69 11.99 -13.82 -11.22
C THR A 69 11.20 -12.59 -10.80
N ALA A 70 11.45 -12.06 -9.59
CA ALA A 70 10.76 -10.87 -9.11
C ALA A 70 11.06 -9.63 -9.96
N ILE A 71 12.32 -9.46 -10.40
CA ILE A 71 12.69 -8.35 -11.29
C ILE A 71 12.05 -8.52 -12.67
N ASN A 72 12.12 -9.72 -13.24
CA ASN A 72 11.58 -10.01 -14.55
C ASN A 72 10.07 -9.84 -14.59
N ASP A 73 9.35 -10.30 -13.57
CA ASP A 73 7.90 -10.16 -13.47
C ASP A 73 7.49 -8.71 -13.24
N ALA A 74 8.22 -7.96 -12.42
CA ALA A 74 7.98 -6.52 -12.22
C ALA A 74 8.16 -5.73 -13.53
N ILE A 75 9.17 -6.04 -14.33
CA ILE A 75 9.39 -5.43 -15.65
C ILE A 75 8.26 -5.80 -16.62
N LYS A 76 7.84 -7.08 -16.65
CA LYS A 76 6.75 -7.55 -17.52
C LYS A 76 5.40 -6.95 -17.16
N LYS A 77 5.12 -6.76 -15.86
CA LYS A 77 3.85 -6.25 -15.35
C LYS A 77 3.67 -4.76 -15.62
N TYR A 78 4.76 -4.01 -15.68
CA TYR A 78 4.75 -2.57 -15.95
C TYR A 78 5.71 -2.26 -17.11
N PRO A 79 5.38 -2.71 -18.34
CA PRO A 79 6.19 -2.38 -19.50
C PRO A 79 6.19 -0.85 -19.68
N LYS A 80 7.23 -0.30 -20.31
CA LYS A 80 7.18 1.09 -20.80
C LYS A 80 5.96 1.19 -21.72
N THR A 81 4.86 1.71 -21.23
CA THR A 81 3.80 2.21 -22.09
C THR A 81 4.42 3.35 -22.89
N GLU A 82 4.38 3.19 -24.21
CA GLU A 82 4.87 4.16 -25.21
C GLU A 82 4.24 5.55 -25.01
#